data_AF-A0A975STS0-F1
#
_entry.id   AF-A0A975STS0-F1
#
_cell.length_a   1.000
_cell.length_b   1.000
_cell.length_c   1.000
_cell.angle_alpha   90.00
_cell.angle_beta   90.00
_cell.angle_gamma   90.00
#
_symmetry.space_group_name_H-M   'P 1'
#
loop_
_entity.id
_entity.type
_entity.pdbx_description
1 polymer ?
#
loop_
_entity_poly.entity_id
_entity_poly.type
_entity_poly.pdbx_seq_one_letter_code
_entity_poly.pdbx_strand_id
1 'polypeptide(L)'
;MTAPVPGQPPAKSHVVAMLLAFFLGGIGGADFYLGHVKIAIYKIVALVVGYAFIFIGGIMGINVETGQPNMAGVVISGLGMLILFAVSIWVFVTLIMVILRKGMYGTDSNGQPLV
;
A
#
# COMPACT_ATOMS: atom_id res chain seq x y z
N MET A 1 23.80 -6.98 25.08
CA MET A 1 23.17 -8.19 24.50
C MET A 1 22.28 -8.79 25.57
N THR A 2 21.00 -8.41 25.62
CA THR A 2 20.06 -9.02 26.57
C THR A 2 19.64 -10.36 25.97
N ALA A 3 19.68 -11.42 26.78
CA ALA A 3 19.27 -12.75 26.35
C ALA A 3 17.85 -12.71 25.74
N PRO A 4 17.55 -13.53 24.71
CA PRO A 4 16.18 -13.65 24.20
C PRO A 4 15.25 -14.04 25.35
N VAL A 5 14.22 -13.25 25.59
CA VAL A 5 13.15 -13.61 26.53
C VAL A 5 12.50 -14.89 25.99
N PRO A 6 12.40 -15.98 26.79
CA PRO A 6 11.81 -17.23 26.34
C PRO A 6 10.38 -16.99 25.84
N GLY A 7 10.11 -17.31 24.57
CA GLY A 7 8.80 -17.15 23.92
C GLY A 7 8.65 -15.91 23.01
N GLN A 8 9.66 -15.06 22.89
CA GLN A 8 9.61 -13.90 22.00
C GLN A 8 9.88 -14.32 20.55
N PRO A 9 9.01 -13.98 19.58
CA PRO A 9 9.22 -14.34 18.18
C PRO A 9 10.52 -13.71 17.64
N PRO A 10 11.22 -14.38 16.71
CA PRO A 10 12.50 -13.91 16.19
C PRO A 10 12.39 -12.52 15.56
N ALA A 11 13.39 -11.68 15.79
CA ALA A 11 13.45 -10.32 15.25
C ALA A 11 13.44 -10.34 13.72
N LYS A 12 12.58 -9.50 13.12
CA LYS A 12 12.39 -9.42 11.67
C LYS A 12 13.46 -8.52 11.03
N SER A 13 13.84 -8.85 9.79
CA SER A 13 14.92 -8.13 9.09
C SER A 13 14.44 -6.83 8.48
N HIS A 14 15.18 -5.76 8.71
CA HIS A 14 14.90 -4.45 8.12
C HIS A 14 15.12 -4.43 6.60
N VAL A 15 16.16 -5.10 6.11
CA VAL A 15 16.50 -5.16 4.68
C VAL A 15 15.37 -5.82 3.88
N VAL A 16 14.79 -6.89 4.42
CA VAL A 16 13.64 -7.56 3.80
C VAL A 16 12.44 -6.62 3.74
N ALA A 17 12.16 -5.86 4.81
CA ALA A 17 11.08 -4.88 4.82
C ALA A 17 11.31 -3.77 3.76
N MET A 18 12.54 -3.29 3.57
CA MET A 18 12.87 -2.29 2.54
C MET A 18 12.63 -2.83 1.13
N LEU A 19 13.15 -4.03 0.83
CA LEU A 19 12.95 -4.68 -0.47
C LEU A 19 11.46 -4.89 -0.76
N LEU A 20 10.72 -5.32 0.25
CA LEU A 20 9.29 -5.57 0.12
C LEU A 20 8.47 -4.28 0.01
N ALA A 21 8.91 -3.19 0.66
CA ALA A 21 8.32 -1.87 0.46
C ALA A 21 8.59 -1.33 -0.96
N PHE A 22 9.76 -1.63 -1.53
CA PHE A 22 10.13 -1.16 -2.86
C PHE A 22 9.40 -1.94 -3.96
N PHE A 23 9.45 -3.28 -3.93
CA PHE A 23 8.85 -4.11 -4.98
C PHE A 23 7.35 -4.37 -4.79
N LEU A 24 6.91 -4.56 -3.54
CA LEU A 24 5.54 -4.90 -3.17
C LEU A 24 4.86 -3.76 -2.39
N GLY A 25 5.40 -2.54 -2.47
CA GLY A 25 4.83 -1.37 -1.80
C GLY A 25 3.37 -1.14 -2.17
N GLY A 26 3.03 -1.28 -3.47
CA GLY A 26 1.67 -1.06 -3.97
C GLY A 26 0.60 -1.87 -3.25
N ILE A 27 0.93 -3.11 -2.86
CA ILE A 27 0.01 -4.00 -2.13
C ILE A 27 0.25 -4.04 -0.62
N GLY A 28 1.16 -3.22 -0.08
CA GLY A 28 1.48 -3.17 1.35
C GLY A 28 2.35 -4.34 1.84
N GLY A 29 3.26 -4.86 1.00
CA GLY A 29 4.09 -6.00 1.34
C GLY A 29 4.89 -5.79 2.63
N ALA A 30 5.55 -4.64 2.79
CA ALA A 30 6.29 -4.33 4.01
C ALA A 30 5.41 -4.36 5.27
N ASP A 31 4.17 -3.88 5.17
CA ASP A 31 3.21 -3.92 6.27
C ASP A 31 2.84 -5.36 6.65
N PHE A 32 2.64 -6.25 5.67
CA PHE A 32 2.43 -7.69 5.93
C PHE A 32 3.64 -8.33 6.63
N TYR A 33 4.85 -8.04 6.16
CA TYR A 33 6.07 -8.63 6.72
C TYR A 33 6.28 -8.22 8.18
N LEU A 34 6.04 -6.95 8.48
CA LEU A 34 6.14 -6.38 9.82
C LEU A 34 4.97 -6.72 10.74
N GLY A 35 3.91 -7.36 10.22
CA GLY A 35 2.72 -7.78 10.99
C GLY A 35 1.62 -6.72 11.08
N HIS A 36 1.75 -5.60 10.39
CA HIS A 36 0.74 -4.53 10.28
C HIS A 36 -0.36 -4.88 9.26
N VAL A 37 -0.97 -6.06 9.43
CA VAL A 37 -1.92 -6.65 8.45
C VAL A 37 -3.12 -5.74 8.16
N LYS A 38 -3.63 -5.02 9.16
CA LYS A 38 -4.76 -4.09 8.96
C LYS A 38 -4.42 -2.99 7.94
N ILE A 39 -3.21 -2.46 8.01
CA ILE A 39 -2.72 -1.39 7.12
C ILE A 39 -2.50 -1.92 5.71
N ALA A 40 -1.91 -3.12 5.61
CA ALA A 40 -1.82 -3.82 4.34
C ALA A 40 -3.19 -4.03 3.68
N ILE A 41 -4.19 -4.49 4.44
CA ILE A 41 -5.56 -4.68 3.93
C ILE A 41 -6.15 -3.35 3.46
N TYR A 42 -5.99 -2.25 4.20
CA TYR A 42 -6.47 -0.94 3.75
C TYR A 42 -5.84 -0.51 2.41
N LYS A 43 -4.54 -0.77 2.21
CA LYS A 43 -3.85 -0.49 0.93
C LYS A 43 -4.42 -1.33 -0.21
N ILE A 44 -4.63 -2.63 0.00
CA ILE A 44 -5.23 -3.51 -1.01
C ILE A 44 -6.64 -3.04 -1.36
N VAL A 45 -7.49 -2.77 -0.36
CA VAL A 45 -8.86 -2.32 -0.59
C VAL A 45 -8.87 -1.00 -1.36
N ALA A 46 -8.03 -0.04 -0.99
CA ALA A 46 -7.92 1.23 -1.70
C ALA A 46 -7.45 1.04 -3.15
N LEU A 47 -6.51 0.12 -3.38
CA LEU A 47 -5.99 -0.19 -4.71
C LEU A 47 -7.08 -0.85 -5.58
N VAL A 48 -7.80 -1.84 -5.05
CA VAL A 48 -8.92 -2.49 -5.72
C VAL A 48 -10.04 -1.49 -6.05
N VAL A 49 -10.41 -0.63 -5.10
CA VAL A 49 -11.42 0.41 -5.31
C VAL A 49 -10.98 1.41 -6.38
N GLY A 50 -9.74 1.89 -6.33
CA GLY A 50 -9.20 2.81 -7.33
C GLY A 50 -9.22 2.21 -8.74
N TYR A 51 -8.76 0.97 -8.90
CA TYR A 51 -8.81 0.27 -10.19
C TYR A 51 -10.24 -0.01 -10.64
N ALA A 52 -11.15 -0.38 -9.75
CA ALA A 52 -12.56 -0.58 -10.09
C ALA A 52 -13.20 0.71 -10.63
N PHE A 53 -12.91 1.86 -10.01
CA PHE A 53 -13.38 3.17 -10.48
C PHE A 53 -12.82 3.51 -11.86
N ILE A 54 -11.52 3.27 -12.10
CA ILE A 54 -10.92 3.48 -13.41
C ILE A 54 -11.54 2.56 -14.46
N PHE A 55 -11.76 1.29 -14.12
CA PHE A 55 -12.30 0.32 -15.06
C PHE A 55 -13.76 0.62 -15.41
N ILE A 56 -14.61 0.83 -14.41
CA ILE A 56 -16.02 1.19 -14.59
C ILE A 56 -16.14 2.53 -15.32
N GLY A 57 -15.42 3.55 -14.85
CA GLY A 57 -15.42 4.87 -15.47
C GLY A 57 -14.87 4.85 -16.90
N GLY A 58 -13.84 4.06 -17.18
CA GLY A 58 -13.25 3.92 -18.51
C GLY A 58 -14.20 3.30 -19.52
N ILE A 59 -14.91 2.23 -19.13
CA ILE A 59 -15.93 1.61 -19.97
C ILE A 59 -17.11 2.56 -20.20
N MET A 60 -17.60 3.21 -19.14
CA MET A 60 -18.69 4.19 -19.25
C MET A 60 -18.28 5.43 -20.03
N GLY A 61 -17.00 5.78 -20.03
CA GLY A 61 -16.45 6.98 -20.66
C GLY A 61 -16.49 6.95 -22.18
N ILE A 62 -16.73 5.78 -22.78
CA ILE A 62 -16.76 5.58 -24.23
C ILE A 62 -18.22 5.53 -24.68
N ASN A 63 -18.71 6.59 -25.35
CA ASN A 63 -19.97 6.49 -26.08
C ASN A 63 -19.72 5.86 -27.44
N VAL A 64 -20.05 4.57 -27.58
CA VAL A 64 -19.85 3.81 -28.82
C VAL A 64 -20.70 4.36 -29.98
N GLU A 65 -21.83 4.99 -29.67
CA GLU A 65 -22.76 5.51 -30.68
C GLU A 65 -22.33 6.87 -31.26
N THR A 66 -21.84 7.79 -30.42
CA THR A 66 -21.48 9.16 -30.83
C THR A 66 -19.97 9.36 -30.99
N GLY A 67 -19.13 8.44 -30.50
CA GLY A 67 -17.68 8.57 -30.48
C GLY A 67 -17.14 9.67 -29.55
N GLN A 68 -18.00 10.39 -28.85
CA GLN A 68 -17.63 11.44 -27.90
C GLN A 68 -17.45 10.85 -26.49
N PRO A 69 -16.57 11.41 -25.65
CA PRO A 69 -16.38 10.93 -24.28
C PRO A 69 -17.62 11.22 -23.42
N ASN A 70 -18.07 10.22 -22.65
CA ASN A 70 -19.10 10.41 -21.64
C ASN A 70 -18.48 11.04 -20.39
N MET A 71 -18.89 12.27 -20.09
CA MET A 71 -18.36 13.03 -18.95
C MET A 71 -18.55 12.30 -17.62
N ALA A 72 -19.61 11.51 -17.44
CA ALA A 72 -19.79 10.74 -16.21
C ALA A 72 -18.70 9.67 -16.04
N GLY A 73 -18.38 8.93 -17.11
CA GLY A 73 -17.32 7.92 -17.08
C GLY A 73 -15.92 8.53 -16.90
N VAL A 74 -15.67 9.68 -17.55
CA VAL A 74 -14.42 10.44 -17.37
C VAL A 74 -14.26 10.92 -15.92
N VAL A 75 -15.32 11.41 -15.29
CA VAL A 75 -15.27 11.85 -13.89
C VAL A 75 -15.03 10.66 -12.95
N ILE A 76 -15.73 9.54 -13.14
CA ILE A 76 -15.58 8.35 -12.30
C ILE A 76 -14.15 7.80 -12.40
N SER A 77 -13.61 7.69 -13.62
CA SER A 77 -12.23 7.25 -13.83
C SER A 77 -11.21 8.25 -13.27
N GLY A 78 -11.50 9.55 -13.36
CA GLY A 78 -10.73 10.62 -12.71
C GLY A 78 -10.64 10.47 -11.19
N LEU A 79 -11.75 10.17 -10.52
CA LEU A 79 -11.77 9.91 -9.08
C LEU A 79 -10.93 8.66 -8.73
N GLY A 80 -11.01 7.61 -9.53
CA GLY A 80 -10.16 6.43 -9.37
C GLY A 80 -8.67 6.76 -9.47
N MET A 81 -8.28 7.62 -10.41
CA MET A 81 -6.88 8.09 -10.53
C MET A 81 -6.42 8.88 -9.30
N LEU A 82 -7.27 9.74 -8.74
CA LEU A 82 -6.94 10.48 -7.51
C LEU A 82 -6.76 9.56 -6.31
N ILE A 83 -7.58 8.51 -6.19
CA ILE A 83 -7.44 7.49 -5.14
C ILE A 83 -6.10 6.77 -5.30
N LEU A 84 -5.76 6.29 -6.51
CA LEU A 84 -4.49 5.61 -6.75
C LEU A 84 -3.27 6.52 -6.55
N PHE A 85 -3.40 7.82 -6.86
CA PHE A 85 -2.37 8.80 -6.57
C PHE A 85 -2.14 8.96 -5.06
N ALA A 86 -3.21 9.08 -4.28
CA ALA A 86 -3.12 9.11 -2.82
C ALA A 86 -2.51 7.82 -2.25
N VAL A 87 -2.88 6.65 -2.77
CA VAL A 87 -2.27 5.37 -2.40
C VAL A 87 -0.78 5.33 -2.76
N SER A 88 -0.40 5.86 -3.92
CA SER A 88 1.00 5.92 -4.35
C SER A 88 1.84 6.78 -3.41
N ILE A 89 1.31 7.94 -2.99
CA ILE A 89 1.94 8.76 -1.95
C ILE A 89 2.05 7.98 -0.65
N TRP A 90 0.97 7.33 -0.20
CA TRP A 90 0.98 6.56 1.05
C TRP A 90 2.04 5.46 1.03
N VAL A 91 2.14 4.70 -0.05
CA VAL A 91 3.14 3.66 -0.24
C VAL A 91 4.55 4.24 -0.27
N PHE A 92 4.75 5.36 -0.94
CA PHE A 92 6.05 6.02 -0.99
C PHE A 92 6.50 6.53 0.39
N VAL A 93 5.58 7.11 1.17
CA VAL A 93 5.86 7.49 2.55
C VAL A 93 6.18 6.25 3.40
N THR A 94 5.46 5.13 3.22
CA THR A 94 5.81 3.86 3.88
C THR A 94 7.22 3.41 3.52
N LEU A 95 7.63 3.47 2.25
CA LEU A 95 8.99 3.12 1.84
C LEU A 95 10.03 3.97 2.58
N ILE A 96 9.85 5.29 2.62
CA ILE A 96 10.76 6.20 3.35
C ILE A 96 10.79 5.86 4.84
N MET A 97 9.63 5.65 5.47
CA MET A 97 9.56 5.32 6.90
C MET A 97 10.22 3.98 7.22
N VAL A 98 10.07 2.99 6.34
CA VAL A 98 10.76 1.71 6.44
C VAL A 98 12.26 1.94 6.36
N ILE A 99 12.78 2.62 5.32
CA ILE A 99 14.22 2.91 5.16
C ILE A 99 14.79 3.62 6.40
N LEU A 100 14.10 4.65 6.89
CA LEU A 100 14.53 5.45 8.03
C LEU A 100 14.28 4.78 9.39
N ARG A 101 13.61 3.62 9.43
CA ARG A 101 13.22 2.91 10.66
C ARG A 101 12.46 3.83 11.62
N LYS A 102 11.64 4.73 11.08
CA LYS A 102 10.99 5.81 11.83
C LYS A 102 9.50 5.51 12.03
N GLY A 103 9.01 5.91 13.20
CA GLY A 103 7.61 5.70 13.59
C GLY A 103 7.31 4.22 13.78
N MET A 104 6.15 3.80 13.30
CA MET A 104 5.65 2.42 13.41
C MET A 104 6.52 1.37 12.67
N TYR A 105 7.46 1.79 11.82
CA TYR A 105 8.34 0.90 11.06
C TYR A 105 9.75 0.75 11.68
N GLY A 106 9.98 1.30 12.89
CA GLY A 106 11.19 1.04 13.66
C GLY A 106 11.17 -0.29 14.41
N THR A 107 9.96 -0.75 14.73
CA THR A 107 9.67 -2.00 15.44
C THR A 107 8.69 -2.85 14.63
N ASP A 108 8.69 -4.16 14.86
CA ASP A 108 7.63 -5.02 14.36
C ASP A 108 6.33 -4.88 15.18
N SER A 109 5.28 -5.59 14.75
CA SER A 109 3.99 -5.63 15.47
C SER A 109 4.08 -6.20 16.90
N ASN A 110 5.18 -6.88 17.25
CA ASN A 110 5.45 -7.44 18.57
C ASN A 110 6.34 -6.50 19.42
N GLY A 111 6.61 -5.28 18.95
CA GLY A 111 7.47 -4.32 19.62
C GLY A 111 8.96 -4.65 19.55
N GLN A 112 9.37 -5.63 18.74
CA GLN A 112 10.77 -5.98 18.55
C GLN A 112 11.46 -4.98 17.64
N PRO A 113 12.63 -4.45 18.01
CA PRO A 113 13.42 -3.66 17.07
C PRO A 113 13.87 -4.56 15.92
N LEU A 114 13.80 -4.02 14.70
CA LEU A 114 14.23 -4.74 13.51
C LEU A 114 15.74 -5.04 13.57
N VAL A 115 16.17 -6.15 13.00
CA VAL A 115 17.59 -6.53 12.91
C VAL A 115 18.16 -6.31 11.52
#